data_AF-A0A372DH84-F1
#
_entry.id   AF-A0A372DH84-F1
#
_cell.length_a   1.000
_cell.length_b   1.000
_cell.length_c   1.000
_cell.angle_alpha   90.00
_cell.angle_beta   90.00
_cell.angle_gamma   90.00
#
_symmetry.space_group_name_H-M   'P 1'
#
loop_
_entity.id
_entity.type
_entity.pdbx_description
1 polymer ?
#
loop_
_entity_poly.entity_id
_entity_poly.type
_entity_poly.pdbx_seq_one_letter_code
_entity_poly.pdbx_strand_id
1 'polypeptide(L)' 'MTTHTKTPAPSPTATPTRDIAYCMDALIPGFYAWWGNAVLRIGGCEAENTYPGTIHDFWGVAIVLPGYRIFTSYQGSYDP' A
#
# COMPACT_ATOMS: atom_id res chain seq x y z
N MET A 1 -11.33 23.62 -30.06
CA MET A 1 -10.38 23.26 -28.98
C MET A 1 -11.15 23.24 -27.67
N THR A 2 -11.79 22.12 -27.35
CA THR A 2 -12.58 21.95 -26.13
C THR A 2 -11.68 21.37 -25.04
N THR A 3 -11.32 22.20 -24.08
CA THR A 3 -10.59 21.82 -22.87
C THR A 3 -11.45 20.89 -22.02
N HIS A 4 -11.05 19.62 -21.94
CA HIS A 4 -11.63 18.65 -21.00
C HIS A 4 -11.20 19.02 -19.57
N THR A 5 -12.11 19.64 -18.82
CA THR A 5 -11.99 19.80 -17.36
C THR A 5 -12.20 18.42 -16.73
N LYS A 6 -11.11 17.69 -16.47
CA LYS A 6 -11.16 16.45 -15.70
C LYS A 6 -11.49 16.82 -14.25
N THR A 7 -12.77 16.72 -13.90
CA THR A 7 -13.24 16.64 -12.51
C THR A 7 -12.31 15.70 -11.74
N PRO A 8 -11.67 16.11 -10.62
CA PRO A 8 -10.96 15.14 -9.81
C PRO A 8 -12.00 14.17 -9.26
N ALA A 9 -11.95 12.93 -9.73
CA ALA A 9 -12.66 11.80 -9.14
C ALA A 9 -12.41 11.78 -7.62
N PRO A 10 -13.34 11.29 -6.79
CA PRO A 10 -13.12 11.21 -5.34
C PRO A 10 -11.77 10.52 -5.10
N SER A 11 -10.84 11.27 -4.51
CA SER A 11 -9.52 10.76 -4.17
C SER A 11 -9.74 9.48 -3.36
N PRO A 12 -9.22 8.31 -3.79
CA PRO A 12 -9.32 7.11 -2.97
C PRO A 12 -8.67 7.47 -1.63
N THR A 13 -9.48 7.50 -0.59
CA THR A 13 -9.07 7.88 0.77
C THR A 13 -7.75 7.18 1.06
N ALA A 14 -6.67 7.94 1.25
CA ALA A 14 -5.34 7.37 1.45
C ALA A 14 -5.35 6.52 2.73
N THR A 15 -5.58 5.22 2.60
CA THR A 15 -5.63 4.30 3.72
C THR A 15 -4.20 3.81 4.03
N PRO A 16 -3.78 3.76 5.30
CA PRO A 16 -2.45 3.27 5.65
C PRO A 16 -2.14 1.85 5.14
N THR A 17 -3.16 1.01 4.97
CA THR A 17 -3.05 -0.33 4.37
C THR A 17 -2.76 -0.30 2.87
N ARG A 18 -3.24 0.71 2.14
CA ARG A 18 -2.93 0.94 0.72
C ARG A 18 -1.48 1.35 0.53
N ASP A 19 -0.97 2.21 1.40
CA ASP A 19 0.44 2.60 1.40
C ASP A 19 1.37 1.40 1.61
N ILE A 20 1.00 0.50 2.54
CA ILE A 20 1.79 -0.71 2.78
C ILE A 20 1.73 -1.64 1.56
N ALA A 21 0.54 -1.88 0.99
CA ALA A 21 0.39 -2.68 -0.23
C ALA A 21 1.30 -2.15 -1.37
N TYR A 22 1.24 -0.83 -1.60
CA TYR A 22 2.10 -0.18 -2.59
C TYR A 22 3.59 -0.34 -2.29
N CYS A 23 4.01 -0.10 -1.04
CA CYS A 23 5.41 -0.23 -0.64
C CYS A 23 5.92 -1.66 -0.77
N MET A 24 5.09 -2.67 -0.49
CA MET A 24 5.44 -4.07 -0.69
C MET A 24 5.62 -4.38 -2.18
N ASP A 25 4.70 -3.93 -3.05
CA ASP A 25 4.79 -4.17 -4.49
C ASP A 25 5.97 -3.42 -5.14
N ALA A 26 6.19 -2.18 -4.72
CA ALA A 26 7.32 -1.37 -5.17
C ALA A 26 8.65 -1.77 -4.51
N LEU A 27 8.64 -2.78 -3.62
CA LEU A 27 9.81 -3.27 -2.90
C LEU A 27 10.57 -2.15 -2.18
N ILE A 28 9.83 -1.18 -1.64
CA ILE A 28 10.40 -0.06 -0.88
C ILE A 28 10.84 -0.56 0.49
N PRO A 29 12.14 -0.44 0.85
CA PRO A 29 12.64 -0.92 2.12
C PRO A 29 11.93 -0.27 3.31
N GLY A 30 11.54 -1.09 4.27
CA GLY A 30 10.80 -0.64 5.44
C GLY A 30 10.24 -1.80 6.26
N PHE A 31 9.81 -1.45 7.46
CA PHE A 31 9.04 -2.33 8.33
C PHE A 31 7.60 -1.84 8.37
N TYR A 32 6.67 -2.74 8.09
CA TYR A 32 5.25 -2.46 7.99
C TYR A 32 4.51 -3.47 8.85
N ALA A 33 3.68 -3.01 9.78
CA ALA A 33 2.80 -3.86 10.56
C ALA A 33 1.42 -3.22 10.62
N TRP A 34 0.37 -4.02 10.54
CA TRP A 34 -1.01 -3.56 10.62
C TRP A 34 -1.81 -4.49 11.53
N TRP A 35 -2.76 -3.92 12.26
CA TRP A 35 -3.65 -4.62 13.17
C TRP A 35 -4.96 -3.85 13.30
N GLY A 36 -5.96 -4.22 12.50
CA GLY A 36 -7.23 -3.52 12.36
C GLY A 36 -7.00 -2.07 11.89
N ASN A 37 -7.33 -1.11 12.74
CA ASN A 37 -7.16 0.32 12.46
C ASN A 37 -5.77 0.87 12.83
N ALA A 38 -4.96 0.09 13.54
CA ALA A 38 -3.62 0.50 13.93
C ALA A 38 -2.61 0.05 12.87
N VAL A 39 -1.78 0.99 12.42
CA VAL A 39 -0.72 0.71 11.44
C VAL A 39 0.59 1.32 11.93
N LEU A 40 1.63 0.50 11.93
CA LEU A 40 3.00 0.90 12.20
C LEU A 40 3.81 0.79 10.91
N ARG A 41 4.32 1.93 10.45
CA ARG A 41 5.19 2.02 9.28
C ARG A 41 6.49 2.71 9.67
N ILE A 42 7.61 2.03 9.41
CA ILE A 42 8.96 2.58 9.57
C ILE A 42 9.63 2.53 8.19
N GLY A 43 9.81 3.71 7.59
CA GLY A 43 10.24 3.85 6.19
C GLY A 43 9.05 3.90 5.22
N GLY A 44 9.26 3.44 3.99
CA GLY A 44 8.24 3.46 2.95
C GLY A 44 7.95 4.82 2.32
N CYS A 45 6.89 4.87 1.51
CA CYS A 45 6.35 6.07 0.89
C CYS A 45 4.82 6.04 0.89
N GLU A 46 4.20 7.17 0.56
CA GLU A 46 2.76 7.22 0.29
C GLU A 46 2.45 6.52 -1.05
N ALA A 47 1.31 5.83 -1.10
CA ALA A 47 0.85 5.20 -2.33
C ALA A 47 0.47 6.26 -3.37
N GLU A 48 0.75 5.96 -4.63
CA GLU A 48 0.30 6.81 -5.73
C GLU A 48 -1.24 6.86 -5.80
N ASN A 49 -1.81 8.01 -6.15
CA ASN A 49 -3.27 8.21 -6.20
C ASN A 49 -4.03 7.23 -7.12
N THR A 50 -3.34 6.58 -8.05
CA THR A 50 -3.87 5.61 -9.01
C THR A 50 -3.73 4.15 -8.58
N TYR A 51 -3.00 3.87 -7.50
CA TYR A 51 -2.73 2.49 -7.08
C TYR A 51 -4.01 1.80 -6.54
N PRO A 52 -4.43 0.66 -7.12
CA PRO A 52 -5.70 0.02 -6.77
C PRO A 52 -5.58 -0.95 -5.59
N GLY A 53 -4.37 -1.38 -5.21
CA GLY A 53 -4.15 -2.41 -4.21
C GLY A 53 -4.46 -1.96 -2.78
N THR A 54 -4.97 -2.88 -1.97
CA THR A 54 -5.19 -2.69 -0.53
C THR A 54 -5.03 -4.01 0.20
N ILE A 55 -4.50 -3.94 1.43
CA ILE A 55 -4.45 -5.09 2.33
C ILE A 55 -5.83 -5.34 2.92
N HIS A 56 -6.38 -6.53 2.68
CA HIS A 56 -7.70 -6.94 3.19
C HIS A 56 -7.63 -7.79 4.47
N ASP A 57 -6.42 -8.08 4.98
CA ASP A 57 -6.24 -8.85 6.21
C ASP A 57 -6.37 -7.99 7.48
N PHE A 58 -6.97 -8.57 8.52
CA PHE A 58 -7.13 -7.90 9.82
C PHE A 58 -5.78 -7.58 10.48
N TRP A 59 -4.78 -8.41 10.28
CA TRP A 59 -3.47 -8.18 10.86
C TRP A 59 -2.35 -8.78 10.01
N GLY A 60 -1.16 -8.23 10.16
CA GLY A 60 0.03 -8.79 9.53
C GLY A 60 1.25 -7.91 9.73
N VAL A 61 2.39 -8.45 9.30
CA VAL A 61 3.68 -7.79 9.31
C VAL A 61 4.40 -8.09 8.01
N ALA A 62 5.05 -7.09 7.46
CA ALA A 62 5.92 -7.17 6.31
C ALA A 62 7.21 -6.41 6.59
N ILE A 63 8.34 -7.02 6.25
CA ILE A 63 9.64 -6.35 6.22
C ILE A 63 10.19 -6.46 4.82
N VAL A 64 10.52 -5.31 4.25
CA VAL A 64 11.18 -5.20 2.96
C VAL A 64 12.61 -4.79 3.24
N LEU A 65 13.54 -5.67 2.90
CA LEU A 65 14.97 -5.43 3.03
C LEU A 65 15.53 -4.93 1.68
N PRO A 66 16.61 -4.14 1.72
CA PRO A 66 17.37 -3.80 0.53
C PRO A 66 17.78 -5.06 -0.25
N GLY A 67 17.77 -4.99 -1.58
CA GLY A 67 18.08 -6.14 -2.43
C GLY A 67 16.90 -7.08 -2.67
N TYR A 68 15.69 -6.54 -2.75
CA TYR A 68 14.47 -7.23 -3.22
C TYR A 68 14.01 -8.41 -2.35
N ARG A 69 14.30 -8.39 -1.04
CA ARG A 69 13.86 -9.43 -0.11
C ARG A 69 12.66 -8.95 0.69
N ILE A 70 11.52 -9.59 0.51
CA ILE A 70 10.31 -9.32 1.30
C ILE A 70 10.02 -10.55 2.15
N PHE A 71 9.83 -10.32 3.45
CA PHE A 71 9.22 -11.30 4.35
C PHE A 71 7.90 -10.71 4.80
N THR A 72 6.80 -11.37 4.46
CA THR A 72 5.47 -10.91 4.82
C THR A 72 4.66 -12.07 5.40
N SER A 73 3.89 -11.79 6.45
CA SER A 73 2.86 -12.69 6.95
C SER A 73 1.56 -12.56 6.17
N TYR A 74 1.43 -11.54 5.31
CA TYR A 74 0.31 -11.38 4.40
C TYR A 74 0.38 -12.45 3.32
N GLN A 75 -0.58 -13.37 3.33
CA GLN A 75 -0.75 -14.38 2.30
C GLN A 75 -2.02 -14.12 1.48
N GLY A 76 -2.34 -12.83 1.27
CA GLY A 76 -3.48 -12.45 0.45
C GLY A 76 -3.28 -12.88 -1.01
N SER A 77 -4.23 -13.67 -1.49
CA SER A 77 -4.55 -13.77 -2.91
C SER A 77 -4.78 -12.36 -3.43
N TYR A 78 -3.91 -11.89 -4.32
CA TYR A 78 -4.20 -10.74 -5.17
C TYR A 78 -5.50 -11.11 -5.93
N ASP A 79 -6.63 -10.57 -5.50
CA ASP A 79 -7.92 -10.84 -6.15
C ASP A 79 -7.84 -10.25 -7.58
N PRO A 80 -8.15 -11.05 -8.63
CA PRO A 80 -7.87 -10.72 -10.04
C PRO A 80 -8.63 -9.51 -10.60
#